data_AF-A0A7G2IL44-F1
#
_entry.id   AF-A0A7G2IL44-F1
#
_cell.length_a   1.000
_cell.length_b   1.000
_cell.length_c   1.000
_cell.angle_alpha   90.00
_cell.angle_beta   90.00
_cell.angle_gamma   90.00
#
_symmetry.space_group_name_H-M   'P 1'
#
loop_
_entity.id
_entity.type
_entity.pdbx_description
1 polymer ?
#
loop_
_entity_poly.entity_id
_entity_poly.type
_entity_poly.pdbx_seq_one_letter_code
_entity_poly.pdbx_strand_id
1 'polypeptide(L)'
;MNKVYSIIWNAALGIWVVVSELTKGKKKSSSRKTVAVLAAGALSGASLLASAAQITATGEHDIHEDFKTGISAGVYEGIHDYGFLYEDNTTGQALNISGAIPTFSPGQSGVVESTTIRELLESGKITLLATSPDQSVKTITNSEELAEYLTYNQSSTPSQSTEFDINDPAFPGEKTTIKVFDTNELNGFLTEAQVGDAVLNTFDAQKSEIYKQFGIALATNGSIANLNIGDDTLNVRDKANTIELLAKDSSLLEAQGTASQVNWQSDNYIKFNAAPVIPEKTFTGSAQTSVFGDEFSLMTYGYDEDGKVVETGERTFTITNTQELAEFNDWLLGKSDDAAQNPDGEKVSQIQLWIDAEEVTTVTAAQTKYAELIENLLTSGKPADILSWDYDVWTDGLSHTNNATAGRGELHAIYANGAGTSGTLNEDAIIAVDGSINGVMKAINGGVITNLGELNALRTSTGQSLAIGMLAKDATATNNGIINSGLFIDKDGNQKRQQLWRIWYAGARRQSNHQRRYHQPGDHHR
;
A
#
# COMPACT_ATOMS: atom_id res chain seq x y z
N MET A 1 11.04 -21.32 9.20
CA MET A 1 10.76 -20.36 8.11
C MET A 1 11.04 -18.97 8.66
N ASN A 2 12.05 -18.27 8.14
CA ASN A 2 12.40 -16.95 8.65
C ASN A 2 11.37 -15.94 8.13
N LYS A 3 10.72 -15.20 9.03
CA LYS A 3 9.89 -14.05 8.65
C LYS A 3 10.85 -12.94 8.21
N VAL A 4 10.90 -12.67 6.90
CA VAL A 4 11.65 -11.51 6.38
C VAL A 4 10.80 -10.27 6.62
N TYR A 5 11.42 -9.25 7.20
CA TYR A 5 10.80 -7.96 7.48
C TYR A 5 11.63 -6.87 6.80
N SER A 6 10.98 -6.09 5.94
CA SER A 6 11.56 -4.94 5.27
C SER A 6 11.04 -3.65 5.89
N ILE A 7 11.90 -2.64 5.94
CA ILE A 7 11.61 -1.35 6.56
C ILE A 7 11.42 -0.33 5.43
N ILE A 8 10.20 0.17 5.26
CA ILE A 8 9.83 1.07 4.15
C ILE A 8 9.59 2.47 4.70
N TRP A 9 10.10 3.48 3.99
CA TRP A 9 9.80 4.88 4.27
C TRP A 9 8.35 5.21 3.90
N ASN A 10 7.55 5.61 4.88
CA ASN A 10 6.19 6.07 4.63
C ASN A 10 6.19 7.59 4.45
N ALA A 11 6.25 8.04 3.19
CA ALA A 11 6.30 9.47 2.86
C ALA A 11 5.10 10.27 3.40
N ALA A 12 3.93 9.63 3.58
CA ALA A 12 2.73 10.28 4.12
C ALA A 12 2.74 10.42 5.66
N LEU A 13 3.64 9.72 6.38
CA LEU A 13 3.77 9.81 7.84
C LEU A 13 5.15 10.32 8.31
N GLY A 14 6.12 10.49 7.41
CA GLY A 14 7.48 10.92 7.76
C GLY A 14 8.26 9.94 8.63
N ILE A 15 7.88 8.65 8.64
CA ILE A 15 8.47 7.61 9.49
C ILE A 15 8.73 6.31 8.72
N TRP A 16 9.66 5.51 9.26
CA TRP A 16 9.98 4.17 8.79
C TRP A 16 9.01 3.15 9.38
N VAL A 17 8.44 2.29 8.55
CA VAL A 17 7.44 1.28 8.94
C VAL A 17 7.91 -0.11 8.55
N VAL A 18 7.86 -1.05 9.50
CA VAL A 18 8.22 -2.46 9.28
C VAL A 18 7.05 -3.20 8.63
N VAL A 19 7.30 -3.92 7.54
CA VAL A 19 6.34 -4.79 6.84
C VAL A 19 6.97 -6.13 6.48
N SER A 20 6.20 -7.23 6.49
CA SER A 20 6.75 -8.56 6.19
C SER A 20 6.82 -8.82 4.68
N GLU A 21 7.93 -9.37 4.20
CA GLU A 21 8.06 -9.88 2.84
C GLU A 21 7.75 -11.39 2.80
N LEU A 22 6.57 -11.73 2.33
CA LEU A 22 6.21 -13.09 1.90
C LEU A 22 5.41 -13.01 0.60
N THR A 23 5.87 -13.74 -0.43
CA THR A 23 5.29 -13.67 -1.77
C THR A 23 4.18 -14.70 -2.00
N LYS A 24 3.07 -14.22 -2.59
CA LYS A 24 2.00 -14.99 -3.25
C LYS A 24 1.30 -16.10 -2.42
N GLY A 25 0.32 -15.67 -1.62
CA GLY A 25 -0.89 -16.45 -1.33
C GLY A 25 -2.14 -15.61 -1.63
N LYS A 26 -3.18 -16.17 -2.27
CA LYS A 26 -4.46 -15.46 -2.47
C LYS A 26 -5.22 -15.37 -1.14
N LYS A 27 -5.35 -14.17 -0.59
CA LYS A 27 -6.56 -13.69 0.12
C LYS A 27 -6.52 -12.16 0.16
N LYS A 28 -7.63 -11.49 -0.20
CA LYS A 28 -7.84 -10.08 0.17
C LYS A 28 -8.02 -10.06 1.69
N SER A 29 -7.33 -9.15 2.37
CA SER A 29 -7.79 -8.59 3.65
C SER A 29 -7.41 -7.12 3.65
N SER A 30 -8.35 -6.26 4.01
CA SER A 30 -8.22 -4.81 3.99
C SER A 30 -7.76 -4.30 5.36
N SER A 31 -6.70 -3.51 5.39
CA SER A 31 -6.48 -2.57 6.50
C SER A 31 -6.17 -1.19 5.93
N ARG A 32 -6.79 -0.18 6.54
CA ARG A 32 -6.84 1.19 6.02
C ARG A 32 -5.43 1.81 5.99
N LYS A 33 -5.02 2.33 4.84
CA LYS A 33 -4.09 3.47 4.76
C LYS A 33 -4.67 4.50 3.80
N THR A 34 -4.87 5.70 4.34
CA THR A 34 -5.32 6.89 3.62
C THR A 34 -4.52 7.05 2.34
N VAL A 35 -5.19 7.02 1.18
CA VAL A 35 -4.58 7.47 -0.06
C VAL A 35 -4.31 8.95 0.12
N ALA A 36 -3.03 9.34 0.10
CA ALA A 36 -2.65 10.74 0.09
C ALA A 36 -3.07 11.33 -1.27
N VAL A 37 -4.29 11.83 -1.35
CA VAL A 37 -4.77 12.59 -2.51
C VAL A 37 -3.88 13.82 -2.63
N LEU A 38 -3.02 13.81 -3.65
CA LEU A 38 -2.33 15.03 -4.10
C LEU A 38 -3.39 15.92 -4.74
N ALA A 39 -4.09 16.68 -3.90
CA ALA A 39 -5.01 17.73 -4.33
C ALA A 39 -4.20 18.76 -5.11
N ALA A 40 -4.26 18.67 -6.43
CA ALA A 40 -3.52 19.54 -7.33
C ALA A 40 -4.02 20.98 -7.17
N GLY A 41 -3.23 21.81 -6.49
CA GLY A 41 -3.49 23.25 -6.39
C GLY A 41 -3.57 23.85 -7.80
N ALA A 42 -4.67 24.54 -8.08
CA ALA A 42 -5.04 24.87 -9.45
C ALA A 42 -3.99 25.73 -10.18
N LEU A 43 -3.51 25.22 -11.32
CA LEU A 43 -2.93 26.03 -12.39
C LEU A 43 -3.94 26.11 -13.54
N SER A 44 -4.87 27.07 -13.42
CA SER A 44 -5.81 27.41 -14.48
C SER A 44 -5.10 28.18 -15.61
N GLY A 45 -4.34 27.46 -16.42
CA GLY A 45 -3.79 27.93 -17.69
C GLY A 45 -4.18 26.95 -18.79
N ALA A 46 -4.73 27.45 -19.90
CA ALA A 46 -4.98 26.61 -21.07
C ALA A 46 -3.62 26.28 -21.73
N SER A 47 -3.08 25.10 -21.45
CA SER A 47 -1.89 24.55 -22.09
C SER A 47 -2.17 24.38 -23.59
N LEU A 48 -1.47 25.16 -24.42
CA LEU A 48 -1.48 24.96 -25.86
C LEU A 48 -0.83 23.60 -26.18
N LEU A 49 -1.47 22.85 -27.08
CA LEU A 49 -1.04 21.49 -27.45
C LEU A 49 0.39 21.48 -28.01
N ALA A 50 1.26 20.70 -27.37
CA ALA A 50 2.58 20.33 -27.89
C ALA A 50 2.95 18.91 -27.47
N SER A 51 2.32 17.91 -28.09
CA SER A 51 3.01 16.64 -28.35
C SER A 51 4.19 16.99 -29.26
N ALA A 52 5.38 17.11 -28.69
CA ALA A 52 6.58 17.56 -29.40
C ALA A 52 6.82 16.69 -30.64
N ALA A 53 6.94 17.32 -31.80
CA ALA A 53 7.15 16.59 -33.06
C ALA A 53 8.55 15.96 -33.05
N GLN A 54 8.62 14.66 -33.34
CA GLN A 54 9.85 13.88 -33.37
C GLN A 54 10.91 14.53 -34.28
N ILE A 55 12.11 14.72 -33.74
CA ILE A 55 13.28 15.24 -34.45
C ILE A 55 14.12 14.07 -34.94
N THR A 56 14.05 13.74 -36.23
CA THR A 56 14.95 12.76 -36.86
C THR A 56 16.28 13.45 -37.20
N ALA A 57 17.37 13.15 -36.49
CA ALA A 57 18.62 13.90 -36.59
C ALA A 57 19.87 13.12 -36.15
N THR A 58 21.04 13.72 -36.40
CA THR A 58 22.38 13.28 -35.99
C THR A 58 23.22 14.48 -35.56
N GLY A 59 24.29 14.27 -34.80
CA GLY A 59 25.16 15.34 -34.29
C GLY A 59 24.67 15.93 -32.97
N GLU A 60 25.09 17.16 -32.67
CA GLU A 60 24.82 17.85 -31.39
C GLU A 60 23.44 18.51 -31.37
N HIS A 61 22.67 18.26 -30.32
CA HIS A 61 21.38 18.88 -30.01
C HIS A 61 21.35 19.40 -28.56
N ASP A 62 20.60 20.47 -28.33
CA ASP A 62 20.30 21.00 -26.99
C ASP A 62 18.80 20.85 -26.71
N ILE A 63 18.46 20.01 -25.73
CA ILE A 63 17.08 19.65 -25.39
C ILE A 63 16.29 20.82 -24.78
N HIS A 64 16.97 21.82 -24.22
CA HIS A 64 16.34 23.07 -23.79
C HIS A 64 15.98 23.92 -25.00
N GLU A 65 16.89 24.00 -25.97
CA GLU A 65 16.72 24.87 -27.15
C GLU A 65 15.71 24.31 -28.16
N ASP A 66 15.64 22.98 -28.31
CA ASP A 66 14.65 22.32 -29.17
C ASP A 66 13.23 22.34 -28.55
N PHE A 67 13.10 22.24 -27.21
CA PHE A 67 11.82 22.15 -26.51
C PHE A 67 11.57 23.26 -25.48
N LYS A 68 11.90 24.51 -25.85
CA LYS A 68 11.72 25.74 -25.03
C LYS A 68 10.32 25.94 -24.45
N THR A 69 9.29 25.43 -25.12
CA THR A 69 7.89 25.51 -24.68
C THR A 69 7.56 24.57 -23.51
N GLY A 70 8.48 23.66 -23.16
CA GLY A 70 8.20 22.52 -22.31
C GLY A 70 7.56 21.36 -23.06
N ILE A 71 7.40 20.25 -22.36
CA ILE A 71 6.86 18.98 -22.84
C ILE A 71 5.70 18.59 -21.93
N SER A 72 4.54 18.26 -22.49
CA SER A 72 3.32 17.92 -21.76
C SER A 72 2.58 16.75 -22.39
N ALA A 73 2.01 15.89 -21.57
CA ALA A 73 0.94 15.00 -22.01
C ALA A 73 -0.31 15.85 -22.29
N GLY A 74 -0.94 15.64 -23.45
CA GLY A 74 -2.23 16.23 -23.79
C GLY A 74 -3.40 15.30 -23.47
N VAL A 75 -4.61 15.82 -23.69
CA VAL A 75 -5.89 15.12 -23.58
C VAL A 75 -6.30 14.57 -24.96
N TYR A 76 -6.69 13.29 -25.01
CA TYR A 76 -7.09 12.59 -26.24
C TYR A 76 -8.30 11.70 -25.97
N GLU A 77 -9.26 11.67 -26.90
CA GLU A 77 -10.45 10.79 -26.82
C GLU A 77 -10.09 9.30 -26.99
N GLY A 78 -9.00 9.03 -27.73
CA GLY A 78 -8.45 7.70 -27.96
C GLY A 78 -7.13 7.46 -27.20
N ILE A 79 -6.65 6.22 -27.21
CA ILE A 79 -5.27 5.89 -26.80
C ILE A 79 -4.30 6.57 -27.78
N HIS A 80 -3.35 7.34 -27.24
CA HIS A 80 -2.37 8.10 -28.02
C HIS A 80 -0.94 7.75 -27.58
N ASP A 81 -0.15 7.28 -28.53
CA ASP A 81 1.26 6.97 -28.36
C ASP A 81 2.11 8.18 -28.79
N TYR A 82 3.01 8.62 -27.90
CA TYR A 82 3.77 9.86 -28.08
C TYR A 82 5.04 9.68 -28.92
N GLY A 83 5.61 8.47 -28.94
CA GLY A 83 6.90 8.20 -29.56
C GLY A 83 8.06 8.82 -28.79
N PHE A 84 9.15 9.09 -29.51
CA PHE A 84 10.37 9.67 -28.96
C PHE A 84 10.52 11.13 -29.40
N LEU A 85 11.07 11.98 -28.54
CA LEU A 85 11.41 13.36 -28.90
C LEU A 85 12.42 13.41 -30.05
N TYR A 86 13.38 12.46 -30.06
CA TYR A 86 14.40 12.31 -31.08
C TYR A 86 14.49 10.89 -31.64
N GLU A 87 14.93 10.76 -32.88
CA GLU A 87 15.35 9.48 -33.49
C GLU A 87 16.63 9.67 -34.31
N ASP A 88 17.65 8.86 -34.04
CA ASP A 88 18.73 8.63 -35.00
C ASP A 88 18.51 7.27 -35.67
N ASN A 89 18.32 7.28 -36.99
CA ASN A 89 18.17 6.09 -37.82
C ASN A 89 19.29 5.93 -38.87
N THR A 90 20.43 6.63 -38.66
CA THR A 90 21.58 6.66 -39.57
C THR A 90 22.72 5.78 -39.06
N THR A 91 22.98 4.67 -39.75
CA THR A 91 24.00 3.68 -39.35
C THR A 91 25.38 4.30 -39.11
N GLY A 92 25.93 4.08 -37.91
CA GLY A 92 27.26 4.52 -37.53
C GLY A 92 27.40 6.04 -37.34
N GLN A 93 26.30 6.79 -37.24
CA GLN A 93 26.31 8.14 -36.70
C GLN A 93 25.99 8.13 -35.20
N ALA A 94 26.20 9.28 -34.58
CA ALA A 94 25.80 9.53 -33.21
C ALA A 94 24.96 10.81 -33.14
N LEU A 95 23.87 10.73 -32.39
CA LEU A 95 23.07 11.84 -31.91
C LEU A 95 23.46 12.11 -30.45
N ASN A 96 23.87 13.34 -30.16
CA ASN A 96 24.32 13.79 -28.84
C ASN A 96 23.33 14.82 -28.33
N ILE A 97 22.49 14.43 -27.36
CA ILE A 97 21.47 15.28 -26.76
C ILE A 97 22.01 15.81 -25.44
N SER A 98 22.13 17.13 -25.35
CA SER A 98 22.74 17.84 -24.23
C SER A 98 21.86 19.00 -23.73
N GLY A 99 22.32 19.75 -22.73
CA GLY A 99 21.66 20.98 -22.27
C GLY A 99 20.73 20.79 -21.06
N ALA A 100 20.15 21.88 -20.58
CA ALA A 100 19.31 21.87 -19.38
C ALA A 100 17.97 21.14 -19.63
N ILE A 101 17.50 20.37 -18.66
CA ILE A 101 16.21 19.67 -18.79
C ILE A 101 15.07 20.69 -19.03
N PRO A 102 14.28 20.58 -20.12
CA PRO A 102 13.13 21.47 -20.35
C PRO A 102 12.03 21.22 -19.32
N THR A 103 11.02 22.09 -19.27
CA THR A 103 9.91 21.89 -18.33
C THR A 103 9.04 20.72 -18.76
N PHE A 104 9.21 19.56 -18.11
CA PHE A 104 8.27 18.45 -18.18
C PHE A 104 7.06 18.73 -17.26
N SER A 105 5.86 18.70 -17.83
CA SER A 105 4.63 18.67 -17.06
C SER A 105 4.36 17.24 -16.58
N PRO A 106 4.19 16.97 -15.27
CA PRO A 106 4.04 15.60 -14.76
C PRO A 106 2.88 14.79 -15.34
N GLY A 107 1.87 15.44 -15.92
CA GLY A 107 0.60 14.81 -16.27
C GLY A 107 -0.29 14.58 -15.05
N GLN A 108 -1.53 14.15 -15.29
CA GLN A 108 -2.57 13.97 -14.28
C GLN A 108 -3.52 12.84 -14.68
N SER A 109 -4.04 12.13 -13.68
CA SER A 109 -4.93 10.98 -13.84
C SER A 109 -6.38 11.34 -14.20
N GLY A 110 -6.72 12.63 -14.28
CA GLY A 110 -8.08 13.11 -14.44
C GLY A 110 -8.98 12.92 -13.21
N VAL A 111 -8.47 12.56 -12.03
CA VAL A 111 -9.29 12.50 -10.80
C VAL A 111 -9.87 13.88 -10.51
N VAL A 112 -11.18 13.96 -10.31
CA VAL A 112 -11.89 15.22 -10.05
C VAL A 112 -12.68 15.23 -8.74
N GLU A 113 -13.25 14.09 -8.34
CA GLU A 113 -13.89 13.95 -7.02
C GLU A 113 -13.43 12.63 -6.36
N SER A 114 -13.33 12.65 -5.03
CA SER A 114 -13.15 11.46 -4.19
C SER A 114 -14.31 11.47 -3.20
N THR A 115 -15.28 10.59 -3.39
CA THR A 115 -16.56 10.56 -2.65
C THR A 115 -16.79 9.17 -2.05
N THR A 116 -17.60 9.10 -1.00
CA THR A 116 -17.96 7.85 -0.33
C THR A 116 -19.00 7.06 -1.14
N ILE A 117 -19.07 5.74 -0.93
CA ILE A 117 -20.15 4.90 -1.46
C ILE A 117 -21.53 5.45 -1.04
N ARG A 118 -21.66 6.03 0.16
CA ARG A 118 -22.87 6.69 0.67
C ARG A 118 -23.30 7.87 -0.21
N GLU A 119 -22.40 8.82 -0.48
CA GLU A 119 -22.67 9.99 -1.32
C GLU A 119 -22.96 9.61 -2.79
N LEU A 120 -22.31 8.56 -3.29
CA LEU A 120 -22.58 8.02 -4.63
C LEU A 120 -23.97 7.37 -4.72
N LEU A 121 -24.45 6.74 -3.65
CA LEU A 121 -25.81 6.18 -3.58
C LEU A 121 -26.85 7.31 -3.53
N GLU A 122 -26.64 8.30 -2.66
CA GLU A 122 -27.54 9.47 -2.51
C GLU A 122 -27.61 10.34 -3.78
N SER A 123 -26.54 10.33 -4.60
CA SER A 123 -26.52 10.99 -5.92
C SER A 123 -26.91 10.08 -7.10
N GLY A 124 -27.26 8.81 -6.86
CA GLY A 124 -27.70 7.86 -7.89
C GLY A 124 -26.62 7.43 -8.90
N LYS A 125 -25.34 7.58 -8.55
CA LYS A 125 -24.17 7.27 -9.41
C LYS A 125 -23.64 5.83 -9.25
N ILE A 126 -24.19 5.05 -8.32
CA ILE A 126 -23.78 3.68 -7.98
C ILE A 126 -25.00 2.77 -7.84
N THR A 127 -24.87 1.51 -8.26
CA THR A 127 -25.82 0.44 -7.95
C THR A 127 -25.19 -0.47 -6.90
N LEU A 128 -25.94 -0.78 -5.83
CA LEU A 128 -25.51 -1.61 -4.71
C LEU A 128 -26.36 -2.89 -4.61
N LEU A 129 -25.71 -4.04 -4.56
CA LEU A 129 -26.34 -5.36 -4.41
C LEU A 129 -25.69 -6.12 -3.25
N ALA A 130 -26.47 -6.40 -2.21
CA ALA A 130 -26.08 -7.29 -1.13
C ALA A 130 -26.47 -8.73 -1.48
N THR A 131 -25.51 -9.65 -1.45
CA THR A 131 -25.75 -11.09 -1.64
C THR A 131 -25.50 -11.83 -0.33
N SER A 132 -26.54 -12.43 0.24
CA SER A 132 -26.48 -13.11 1.53
C SER A 132 -25.91 -14.53 1.43
N PRO A 133 -25.49 -15.15 2.55
CA PRO A 133 -24.90 -16.51 2.55
C PRO A 133 -25.78 -17.61 1.94
N ASP A 134 -27.10 -17.42 1.91
CA ASP A 134 -28.08 -18.33 1.29
C ASP A 134 -28.27 -18.10 -0.24
N GLN A 135 -27.51 -17.16 -0.83
CA GLN A 135 -27.61 -16.68 -2.21
C GLN A 135 -28.86 -15.83 -2.53
N SER A 136 -29.60 -15.35 -1.52
CA SER A 136 -30.57 -14.28 -1.73
C SER A 136 -29.87 -12.95 -2.06
N VAL A 137 -30.53 -12.06 -2.80
CA VAL A 137 -29.95 -10.78 -3.27
C VAL A 137 -30.92 -9.62 -2.99
N LYS A 138 -30.46 -8.60 -2.26
CA LYS A 138 -31.17 -7.34 -1.95
C LYS A 138 -30.49 -6.18 -2.68
N THR A 139 -31.24 -5.36 -3.42
CA THR A 139 -30.75 -4.06 -3.91
C THR A 139 -30.81 -3.06 -2.77
N ILE A 140 -29.72 -2.34 -2.51
CA ILE A 140 -29.65 -1.28 -1.50
C ILE A 140 -29.96 0.06 -2.16
N THR A 141 -30.91 0.81 -1.61
CA THR A 141 -31.55 1.96 -2.27
C THR A 141 -31.34 3.29 -1.57
N ASN A 142 -30.95 3.27 -0.29
CA ASN A 142 -30.78 4.46 0.54
C ASN A 142 -29.68 4.25 1.60
N SER A 143 -29.27 5.34 2.26
CA SER A 143 -28.15 5.32 3.21
C SER A 143 -28.49 4.75 4.60
N GLU A 144 -29.78 4.56 4.92
CA GLU A 144 -30.21 3.83 6.13
C GLU A 144 -30.00 2.32 5.95
N GLU A 145 -30.49 1.75 4.83
CA GLU A 145 -30.21 0.35 4.46
C GLU A 145 -28.70 0.06 4.34
N LEU A 146 -27.91 1.03 3.85
CA LEU A 146 -26.46 0.89 3.73
C LEU A 146 -25.73 0.87 5.08
N ALA A 147 -26.31 1.45 6.13
CA ALA A 147 -25.69 1.50 7.46
C ALA A 147 -25.63 0.12 8.14
N GLU A 148 -26.53 -0.80 7.76
CA GLU A 148 -26.57 -2.21 8.19
C GLU A 148 -25.30 -2.99 7.77
N TYR A 149 -24.60 -2.53 6.73
CA TYR A 149 -23.50 -3.26 6.09
C TYR A 149 -22.14 -2.96 6.74
N LEU A 150 -21.92 -3.60 7.90
CA LEU A 150 -20.74 -3.42 8.76
C LEU A 150 -19.58 -4.39 8.49
N THR A 151 -18.37 -3.94 8.81
CA THR A 151 -17.16 -4.77 8.93
C THR A 151 -16.52 -4.56 10.29
N TYR A 152 -16.30 -5.64 11.04
CA TYR A 152 -15.67 -5.61 12.37
C TYR A 152 -14.17 -5.88 12.23
N ASN A 153 -13.36 -4.96 12.75
CA ASN A 153 -11.89 -5.07 12.73
C ASN A 153 -11.40 -5.31 14.16
N GLN A 154 -10.72 -6.43 14.41
CA GLN A 154 -10.21 -6.74 15.74
C GLN A 154 -8.93 -5.94 16.04
N SER A 155 -8.95 -5.18 17.13
CA SER A 155 -7.80 -4.42 17.67
C SER A 155 -6.85 -5.32 18.45
N SER A 156 -7.41 -6.18 19.29
CA SER A 156 -6.71 -7.16 20.13
C SER A 156 -7.66 -8.28 20.56
N THR A 157 -7.13 -9.39 21.06
CA THR A 157 -7.92 -10.38 21.81
C THR A 157 -7.87 -9.99 23.29
N PRO A 158 -9.01 -9.72 23.96
CA PRO A 158 -9.06 -9.49 25.39
C PRO A 158 -8.56 -10.70 26.18
N SER A 159 -8.22 -10.51 27.44
CA SER A 159 -7.74 -11.60 28.30
C SER A 159 -8.29 -11.55 29.72
N GLN A 160 -8.28 -12.69 30.41
CA GLN A 160 -8.64 -12.79 31.83
C GLN A 160 -7.51 -12.18 32.69
N SER A 161 -7.42 -10.86 32.70
CA SER A 161 -6.35 -10.06 33.33
C SER A 161 -6.73 -9.57 34.73
N THR A 162 -8.00 -9.21 34.91
CA THR A 162 -8.56 -8.55 36.10
C THR A 162 -8.78 -9.54 37.24
N GLU A 163 -8.59 -9.09 38.48
CA GLU A 163 -8.82 -9.87 39.69
C GLU A 163 -10.22 -9.64 40.24
N PHE A 164 -10.89 -10.72 40.63
CA PHE A 164 -12.26 -10.70 41.14
C PHE A 164 -12.42 -11.73 42.26
N ASP A 165 -12.91 -11.31 43.42
CA ASP A 165 -12.98 -12.14 44.62
C ASP A 165 -14.36 -12.79 44.80
N ILE A 166 -14.38 -14.11 44.99
CA ILE A 166 -15.57 -14.90 45.33
C ILE A 166 -15.34 -15.74 46.59
N ASN A 167 -16.43 -16.16 47.24
CA ASN A 167 -16.38 -17.03 48.42
C ASN A 167 -16.26 -18.50 47.98
N ASP A 168 -15.30 -19.24 48.53
CA ASP A 168 -15.15 -20.68 48.26
C ASP A 168 -15.88 -21.51 49.34
N PRO A 169 -16.86 -22.37 48.99
CA PRO A 169 -17.51 -23.25 49.96
C PRO A 169 -16.55 -24.27 50.61
N ALA A 170 -15.37 -24.52 50.03
CA ALA A 170 -14.31 -25.31 50.66
C ALA A 170 -13.55 -24.55 51.77
N PHE A 171 -13.58 -23.21 51.76
CA PHE A 171 -12.89 -22.35 52.73
C PHE A 171 -13.83 -21.24 53.27
N PRO A 172 -14.90 -21.58 54.02
CA PRO A 172 -15.91 -20.60 54.44
C PRO A 172 -15.32 -19.47 55.30
N GLY A 173 -15.45 -18.24 54.80
CA GLY A 173 -14.95 -17.03 55.45
C GLY A 173 -13.65 -16.46 54.88
N GLU A 174 -12.96 -17.19 53.99
CA GLU A 174 -11.86 -16.65 53.17
C GLU A 174 -12.33 -16.44 51.73
N LYS A 175 -11.90 -15.33 51.11
CA LYS A 175 -12.18 -15.05 49.70
C LYS A 175 -11.08 -15.66 48.81
N THR A 176 -11.51 -16.23 47.68
CA THR A 176 -10.63 -16.74 46.63
C THR A 176 -10.73 -15.85 45.40
N THR A 177 -9.59 -15.33 44.96
CA THR A 177 -9.48 -14.46 43.78
C THR A 177 -9.41 -15.29 42.50
N ILE A 178 -10.39 -15.11 41.60
CA ILE A 178 -10.36 -15.61 40.22
C ILE A 178 -9.87 -14.53 39.24
N LYS A 179 -9.59 -14.94 38.00
CA LYS A 179 -9.32 -14.00 36.89
C LYS A 179 -10.56 -13.83 36.01
N VAL A 180 -10.81 -12.58 35.62
CA VAL A 180 -11.95 -12.19 34.77
C VAL A 180 -11.50 -11.18 33.69
N PHE A 181 -12.32 -10.99 32.66
CA PHE A 181 -12.05 -10.03 31.59
C PHE A 181 -12.30 -8.58 32.05
N ASP A 182 -11.45 -7.65 31.63
CA ASP A 182 -11.70 -6.21 31.80
C ASP A 182 -12.81 -5.76 30.85
N THR A 183 -13.89 -5.24 31.40
CA THR A 183 -15.03 -4.65 30.67
C THR A 183 -14.60 -3.59 29.66
N ASN A 184 -13.52 -2.84 29.93
CA ASN A 184 -12.98 -1.83 29.02
C ASN A 184 -12.25 -2.48 27.83
N GLU A 185 -11.52 -3.58 28.05
CA GLU A 185 -10.96 -4.38 26.95
C GLU A 185 -12.08 -4.98 26.09
N LEU A 186 -13.14 -5.51 26.71
CA LEU A 186 -14.30 -6.07 26.01
C LEU A 186 -15.08 -5.02 25.19
N ASN A 187 -15.20 -3.79 25.66
CA ASN A 187 -15.84 -2.72 24.88
C ASN A 187 -14.97 -2.27 23.68
N GLY A 188 -13.65 -2.26 23.83
CA GLY A 188 -12.70 -1.77 22.82
C GLY A 188 -12.14 -2.79 21.83
N PHE A 189 -12.48 -4.09 21.92
CA PHE A 189 -11.74 -5.13 21.19
C PHE A 189 -12.01 -5.18 19.68
N LEU A 190 -13.19 -4.74 19.24
CA LEU A 190 -13.52 -4.54 17.83
C LEU A 190 -13.65 -3.06 17.51
N THR A 191 -13.48 -2.71 16.24
CA THR A 191 -13.83 -1.41 15.69
C THR A 191 -14.65 -1.61 14.44
N GLU A 192 -15.86 -1.03 14.45
CA GLU A 192 -16.78 -1.02 13.33
C GLU A 192 -16.28 -0.15 12.17
N ALA A 193 -16.70 -0.54 10.97
CA ALA A 193 -16.47 0.19 9.74
C ALA A 193 -17.61 -0.09 8.76
N GLN A 194 -18.44 0.91 8.48
CA GLN A 194 -19.48 0.83 7.45
C GLN A 194 -18.82 0.76 6.07
N VAL A 195 -19.32 -0.13 5.19
CA VAL A 195 -18.83 -0.19 3.80
C VAL A 195 -19.17 1.10 3.04
N GLY A 196 -20.25 1.79 3.44
CA GLY A 196 -20.64 3.10 2.89
C GLY A 196 -19.57 4.20 2.99
N ASP A 197 -18.64 4.11 3.95
CA ASP A 197 -17.55 5.07 4.14
C ASP A 197 -16.32 4.80 3.24
N ALA A 198 -16.36 3.75 2.42
CA ALA A 198 -15.29 3.49 1.45
C ALA A 198 -15.30 4.59 0.37
N VAL A 199 -14.15 5.24 0.19
CA VAL A 199 -13.97 6.30 -0.80
C VAL A 199 -13.65 5.70 -2.18
N LEU A 200 -14.37 6.19 -3.19
CA LEU A 200 -14.21 5.89 -4.60
C LEU A 200 -13.87 7.19 -5.34
N ASN A 201 -13.15 7.08 -6.46
CA ASN A 201 -12.73 8.24 -7.25
C ASN A 201 -13.55 8.34 -8.54
N THR A 202 -14.03 9.54 -8.85
CA THR A 202 -14.56 9.87 -10.17
C THR A 202 -13.49 10.59 -11.00
N PHE A 203 -13.53 10.36 -12.30
CA PHE A 203 -12.53 10.81 -13.25
C PHE A 203 -13.17 11.61 -14.39
N ASP A 204 -12.43 12.57 -14.92
CA ASP A 204 -12.80 13.39 -16.07
C ASP A 204 -11.87 13.06 -17.23
N ALA A 205 -12.43 12.52 -18.31
CA ALA A 205 -11.69 12.16 -19.51
C ALA A 205 -11.00 13.39 -20.15
N GLN A 206 -11.59 14.59 -19.99
CA GLN A 206 -11.06 15.86 -20.47
C GLN A 206 -9.94 16.44 -19.56
N LYS A 207 -9.51 15.70 -18.54
CA LYS A 207 -8.36 16.02 -17.67
C LYS A 207 -7.35 14.85 -17.54
N SER A 208 -7.46 13.81 -18.36
CA SER A 208 -6.55 12.66 -18.36
C SER A 208 -5.30 12.94 -19.22
N GLU A 209 -4.26 13.48 -18.61
CA GLU A 209 -2.98 13.77 -19.25
C GLU A 209 -1.96 12.69 -18.85
N ILE A 210 -1.87 11.60 -19.61
CA ILE A 210 -0.99 10.45 -19.36
C ILE A 210 -0.11 10.18 -20.58
N TYR A 211 1.20 10.10 -20.36
CA TYR A 211 2.16 9.69 -21.38
C TYR A 211 2.04 8.19 -21.67
N LYS A 212 2.05 7.79 -22.93
CA LYS A 212 2.11 6.38 -23.36
C LYS A 212 3.09 6.22 -24.51
N GLN A 213 3.93 5.17 -24.47
CA GLN A 213 5.04 4.98 -25.43
C GLN A 213 5.83 6.27 -25.64
N PHE A 214 6.19 6.93 -24.54
CA PHE A 214 6.99 8.15 -24.53
C PHE A 214 8.46 7.82 -24.28
N GLY A 215 9.35 8.51 -24.99
CA GLY A 215 10.78 8.50 -24.73
C GLY A 215 11.48 9.79 -25.15
N ILE A 216 12.75 9.93 -24.75
CA ILE A 216 13.60 11.05 -25.14
C ILE A 216 14.28 10.72 -26.48
N ALA A 217 14.97 9.58 -26.58
CA ALA A 217 15.68 9.23 -27.82
C ALA A 217 15.59 7.74 -28.19
N LEU A 218 15.37 7.50 -29.49
CA LEU A 218 15.45 6.20 -30.14
C LEU A 218 16.73 6.13 -31.00
N ALA A 219 17.55 5.11 -30.77
CA ALA A 219 18.63 4.72 -31.68
C ALA A 219 18.21 3.49 -32.49
N THR A 220 18.19 3.60 -33.82
CA THR A 220 17.81 2.50 -34.73
C THR A 220 18.72 2.39 -35.95
N ASN A 221 18.63 1.27 -36.67
CA ASN A 221 19.48 0.94 -37.84
C ASN A 221 21.00 0.99 -37.60
N GLY A 222 21.48 0.76 -36.39
CA GLY A 222 22.91 0.81 -36.06
C GLY A 222 23.46 2.20 -35.77
N SER A 223 22.61 3.15 -35.36
CA SER A 223 23.01 4.46 -34.85
C SER A 223 23.35 4.44 -33.34
N ILE A 224 23.72 5.59 -32.80
CA ILE A 224 24.04 5.79 -31.38
C ILE A 224 23.31 7.02 -30.86
N ALA A 225 22.54 6.93 -29.77
CA ALA A 225 22.03 8.10 -29.06
C ALA A 225 22.68 8.26 -27.67
N ASN A 226 23.27 9.42 -27.42
CA ASN A 226 23.92 9.79 -26.18
C ASN A 226 23.09 10.87 -25.47
N LEU A 227 22.83 10.71 -24.17
CA LEU A 227 22.05 11.66 -23.38
C LEU A 227 22.88 12.22 -22.22
N ASN A 228 23.08 13.53 -22.20
CA ASN A 228 23.85 14.27 -21.19
C ASN A 228 23.12 15.57 -20.80
N ILE A 229 22.04 15.46 -20.02
CA ILE A 229 21.08 16.55 -19.77
C ILE A 229 21.00 16.95 -18.29
N GLY A 230 20.77 18.24 -18.03
CA GLY A 230 20.66 18.81 -16.68
C GLY A 230 21.91 19.60 -16.26
N ASP A 231 22.26 19.47 -14.98
CA ASP A 231 23.39 20.14 -14.33
C ASP A 231 24.09 19.18 -13.36
N ASP A 232 25.13 18.50 -13.87
CA ASP A 232 25.98 17.59 -13.10
C ASP A 232 26.82 18.31 -12.03
N THR A 233 26.70 19.63 -11.84
CA THR A 233 27.26 20.32 -10.66
C THR A 233 26.35 20.21 -9.43
N LEU A 234 25.04 19.97 -9.62
CA LEU A 234 24.04 19.86 -8.56
C LEU A 234 23.89 18.42 -8.03
N ASN A 235 22.97 18.22 -7.08
CA ASN A 235 22.59 16.90 -6.59
C ASN A 235 21.76 16.16 -7.66
N VAL A 236 21.84 14.82 -7.72
CA VAL A 236 21.03 14.00 -8.65
C VAL A 236 19.51 14.25 -8.52
N ARG A 237 19.06 14.71 -7.34
CA ARG A 237 17.66 15.06 -7.03
C ARG A 237 17.34 16.55 -7.04
N ASP A 238 18.19 17.39 -7.62
CA ASP A 238 17.81 18.79 -7.82
C ASP A 238 16.65 18.88 -8.82
N LYS A 239 15.87 19.96 -8.76
CA LYS A 239 14.80 20.20 -9.74
C LYS A 239 15.36 20.32 -11.16
N ALA A 240 16.57 20.87 -11.32
CA ALA A 240 17.25 20.94 -12.62
C ALA A 240 17.57 19.56 -13.23
N ASN A 241 17.67 18.52 -12.37
CA ASN A 241 18.04 17.15 -12.71
C ASN A 241 16.85 16.18 -12.62
N THR A 242 15.63 16.68 -12.40
CA THR A 242 14.44 15.85 -12.16
C THR A 242 13.51 15.81 -13.37
N ILE A 243 13.18 14.59 -13.83
CA ILE A 243 12.11 14.33 -14.80
C ILE A 243 10.99 13.58 -14.07
N GLU A 244 9.81 14.19 -13.98
CA GLU A 244 8.63 13.58 -13.36
C GLU A 244 7.53 13.34 -14.42
N LEU A 245 7.00 12.11 -14.50
CA LEU A 245 6.07 11.68 -15.55
C LEU A 245 5.01 10.70 -15.03
N LEU A 246 3.74 10.93 -15.37
CA LEU A 246 2.65 9.97 -15.24
C LEU A 246 2.56 9.16 -16.54
N ALA A 247 3.30 8.05 -16.60
CA ALA A 247 3.58 7.32 -17.83
C ALA A 247 3.11 5.85 -17.84
N LYS A 248 2.99 5.27 -19.04
CA LYS A 248 2.69 3.86 -19.35
C LYS A 248 3.48 3.38 -20.57
N ASP A 249 3.89 2.11 -20.60
CA ASP A 249 4.63 1.52 -21.75
C ASP A 249 5.78 2.40 -22.27
N SER A 250 6.62 2.99 -21.41
CA SER A 250 7.54 4.09 -21.78
C SER A 250 9.02 3.79 -21.47
N SER A 251 9.91 4.19 -22.37
CA SER A 251 11.36 4.00 -22.31
C SER A 251 12.05 5.34 -22.61
N LEU A 252 12.77 5.94 -21.66
CA LEU A 252 13.40 7.25 -21.92
C LEU A 252 14.52 7.19 -22.97
N LEU A 253 15.34 6.14 -22.96
CA LEU A 253 16.26 5.79 -24.04
C LEU A 253 15.98 4.36 -24.52
N GLU A 254 15.85 4.19 -25.83
CA GLU A 254 15.69 2.86 -26.45
C GLU A 254 16.67 2.65 -27.62
N ALA A 255 17.38 1.53 -27.59
CA ALA A 255 18.12 1.01 -28.74
C ALA A 255 17.30 -0.11 -29.39
N GLN A 256 17.00 0.02 -30.69
CA GLN A 256 16.22 -0.96 -31.45
C GLN A 256 16.97 -1.40 -32.72
N GLY A 257 16.94 -2.70 -33.03
CA GLY A 257 17.59 -3.23 -34.23
C GLY A 257 19.12 -3.38 -34.12
N THR A 258 19.70 -4.10 -35.08
CA THR A 258 21.08 -4.58 -34.99
C THR A 258 22.11 -3.46 -34.92
N ALA A 259 23.03 -3.56 -33.95
CA ALA A 259 24.13 -2.63 -33.67
C ALA A 259 23.74 -1.24 -33.14
N SER A 260 22.46 -0.96 -32.90
CA SER A 260 21.99 0.31 -32.35
C SER A 260 22.32 0.44 -30.85
N GLN A 261 22.65 1.64 -30.39
CA GLN A 261 23.17 1.85 -29.02
C GLN A 261 22.57 3.09 -28.36
N VAL A 262 22.31 3.02 -27.04
CA VAL A 262 21.95 4.19 -26.23
C VAL A 262 22.83 4.29 -24.98
N ASN A 263 23.30 5.50 -24.66
CA ASN A 263 24.17 5.74 -23.51
C ASN A 263 23.68 6.93 -22.67
N TRP A 264 23.45 6.69 -21.38
CA TRP A 264 23.11 7.71 -20.39
C TRP A 264 24.38 8.23 -19.71
N GLN A 265 24.55 9.55 -19.65
CA GLN A 265 25.83 10.19 -19.30
C GLN A 265 25.73 11.25 -18.18
N SER A 266 24.52 11.66 -17.78
CA SER A 266 24.25 12.75 -16.83
C SER A 266 23.59 12.31 -15.51
N ASP A 267 23.74 13.13 -14.47
CA ASP A 267 23.17 12.93 -13.13
C ASP A 267 21.69 13.29 -13.07
N ASN A 268 20.79 12.30 -13.12
CA ASN A 268 19.34 12.55 -13.22
C ASN A 268 18.46 11.70 -12.28
N TYR A 269 17.40 12.33 -11.76
CA TYR A 269 16.32 11.67 -11.00
C TYR A 269 15.05 11.56 -11.84
N ILE A 270 14.66 10.34 -12.17
CA ILE A 270 13.43 10.01 -12.90
C ILE A 270 12.37 9.55 -11.91
N LYS A 271 11.20 10.18 -11.93
CA LYS A 271 10.05 9.84 -11.08
C LYS A 271 8.87 9.44 -11.95
N PHE A 272 8.68 8.14 -12.12
CA PHE A 272 7.48 7.58 -12.73
C PHE A 272 6.34 7.56 -11.72
N ASN A 273 5.40 8.49 -11.85
CA ASN A 273 4.18 8.52 -11.05
C ASN A 273 3.28 7.33 -11.39
N ALA A 274 2.53 6.85 -10.39
CA ALA A 274 1.73 5.64 -10.50
C ALA A 274 0.43 5.84 -11.32
N ALA A 275 0.54 5.89 -12.65
CA ALA A 275 -0.58 6.02 -13.57
C ALA A 275 -1.67 4.96 -13.28
N PRO A 276 -2.95 5.34 -13.07
CA PRO A 276 -4.02 4.37 -12.83
C PRO A 276 -4.36 3.60 -14.11
N VAL A 277 -5.04 2.46 -13.96
CA VAL A 277 -5.79 1.83 -15.06
C VAL A 277 -7.25 2.00 -14.70
N ILE A 278 -7.93 2.88 -15.44
CA ILE A 278 -9.34 3.20 -15.22
C ILE A 278 -10.18 2.26 -16.10
N PRO A 279 -11.28 1.66 -15.62
CA PRO A 279 -12.21 0.94 -16.49
C PRO A 279 -12.80 1.84 -17.59
N GLU A 280 -13.21 1.25 -18.71
CA GLU A 280 -13.77 2.04 -19.82
C GLU A 280 -15.08 2.75 -19.44
N LYS A 281 -15.92 2.13 -18.59
CA LYS A 281 -17.13 2.76 -18.04
C LYS A 281 -17.35 2.50 -16.54
N THR A 282 -17.53 1.24 -16.14
CA THR A 282 -17.89 0.89 -14.74
C THR A 282 -16.74 0.28 -13.97
N PHE A 283 -16.64 0.58 -12.67
CA PHE A 283 -15.80 -0.16 -11.74
C PHE A 283 -16.68 -1.04 -10.86
N THR A 284 -16.56 -2.36 -11.06
CA THR A 284 -17.16 -3.36 -10.19
C THR A 284 -16.29 -3.56 -8.94
N GLY A 285 -16.87 -3.37 -7.76
CA GLY A 285 -16.23 -3.63 -6.47
C GLY A 285 -17.05 -4.54 -5.57
N SER A 286 -16.44 -5.01 -4.48
CA SER A 286 -17.15 -5.71 -3.42
C SER A 286 -16.37 -5.73 -2.11
N ALA A 287 -17.13 -5.78 -1.00
CA ALA A 287 -16.68 -6.00 0.35
C ALA A 287 -17.49 -7.14 0.99
N GLN A 288 -16.83 -7.98 1.77
CA GLN A 288 -17.48 -8.97 2.63
C GLN A 288 -17.85 -8.27 3.94
N THR A 289 -19.14 -8.24 4.30
CA THR A 289 -19.56 -7.80 5.63
C THR A 289 -19.44 -8.93 6.65
N SER A 290 -19.55 -8.57 7.91
CA SER A 290 -19.44 -9.48 9.05
C SER A 290 -20.43 -9.05 10.12
N VAL A 291 -21.10 -10.01 10.76
CA VAL A 291 -21.85 -9.75 12.00
C VAL A 291 -21.04 -10.21 13.20
N PHE A 292 -21.32 -9.59 14.34
CA PHE A 292 -20.73 -9.91 15.64
C PHE A 292 -21.83 -10.31 16.63
N GLY A 293 -21.46 -11.09 17.65
CA GLY A 293 -22.36 -11.51 18.71
C GLY A 293 -23.28 -12.67 18.33
N ASP A 294 -24.20 -12.97 19.25
CA ASP A 294 -25.23 -13.99 19.13
C ASP A 294 -26.39 -13.72 20.09
N GLU A 295 -27.48 -14.45 19.92
CA GLU A 295 -28.61 -14.48 20.85
C GLU A 295 -28.62 -15.80 21.64
N PHE A 296 -28.68 -15.70 22.97
CA PHE A 296 -28.69 -16.86 23.86
C PHE A 296 -29.47 -16.58 25.14
N SER A 297 -29.98 -17.63 25.78
CA SER A 297 -30.60 -17.54 27.10
C SER A 297 -29.71 -18.11 28.19
N LEU A 298 -29.82 -17.57 29.40
CA LEU A 298 -29.13 -18.05 30.59
C LEU A 298 -30.08 -18.06 31.79
N MET A 299 -29.99 -19.11 32.61
CA MET A 299 -30.73 -19.17 33.87
C MET A 299 -30.18 -18.13 34.84
N THR A 300 -31.08 -17.35 35.43
CA THR A 300 -30.76 -16.30 36.40
C THR A 300 -30.98 -16.80 37.81
N TYR A 301 -30.09 -16.39 38.71
CA TYR A 301 -30.15 -16.75 40.12
C TYR A 301 -30.26 -15.48 40.98
N GLY A 302 -30.86 -15.62 42.16
CA GLY A 302 -31.08 -14.56 43.14
C GLY A 302 -31.51 -15.15 44.48
N TYR A 303 -32.06 -14.35 45.38
CA TYR A 303 -32.45 -14.77 46.73
C TYR A 303 -33.98 -14.82 46.88
N ASP A 304 -34.48 -15.79 47.66
CA ASP A 304 -35.89 -15.89 48.08
C ASP A 304 -36.20 -15.09 49.36
N GLU A 305 -37.45 -15.11 49.82
CA GLU A 305 -37.90 -14.41 51.03
C GLU A 305 -37.23 -14.91 52.33
N ASP A 306 -36.70 -16.14 52.34
CA ASP A 306 -35.94 -16.73 53.45
C ASP A 306 -34.43 -16.41 53.34
N GLY A 307 -33.99 -15.70 52.30
CA GLY A 307 -32.61 -15.32 52.07
C GLY A 307 -31.73 -16.44 51.50
N LYS A 308 -32.33 -17.49 50.92
CA LYS A 308 -31.63 -18.59 50.26
C LYS A 308 -31.49 -18.32 48.76
N VAL A 309 -30.37 -18.73 48.16
CA VAL A 309 -30.19 -18.66 46.70
C VAL A 309 -31.11 -19.67 45.98
N VAL A 310 -31.79 -19.17 44.94
CA VAL A 310 -32.75 -19.89 44.10
C VAL A 310 -32.61 -19.47 42.63
N GLU A 311 -33.08 -20.34 41.73
CA GLU A 311 -33.36 -19.98 40.33
C GLU A 311 -34.53 -18.98 40.29
N THR A 312 -34.34 -17.85 39.61
CA THR A 312 -35.36 -16.79 39.47
C THR A 312 -36.03 -16.74 38.10
N GLY A 313 -35.50 -17.49 37.13
CA GLY A 313 -36.05 -17.64 35.78
C GLY A 313 -34.96 -17.76 34.72
N GLU A 314 -35.32 -17.48 33.47
CA GLU A 314 -34.42 -17.46 32.32
C GLU A 314 -34.40 -16.05 31.71
N ARG A 315 -33.20 -15.56 31.34
CA ARG A 315 -33.01 -14.27 30.67
C ARG A 315 -32.31 -14.46 29.33
N THR A 316 -32.92 -13.96 28.26
CA THR A 316 -32.30 -13.86 26.94
C THR A 316 -31.41 -12.62 26.85
N PHE A 317 -30.26 -12.78 26.22
CA PHE A 317 -29.32 -11.73 25.85
C PHE A 317 -29.14 -11.77 24.34
N THR A 318 -29.47 -10.67 23.67
CA THR A 318 -29.17 -10.44 22.25
C THR A 318 -27.95 -9.53 22.21
N ILE A 319 -26.80 -10.04 21.77
CA ILE A 319 -25.55 -9.26 21.66
C ILE A 319 -25.22 -9.10 20.18
N THR A 320 -24.97 -7.86 19.77
CA THR A 320 -24.71 -7.45 18.38
C THR A 320 -23.46 -6.60 18.23
N ASN A 321 -23.06 -5.88 19.29
CA ASN A 321 -21.91 -4.98 19.34
C ASN A 321 -21.08 -5.16 20.64
N THR A 322 -19.97 -4.44 20.76
CA THR A 322 -19.04 -4.57 21.90
C THR A 322 -19.51 -3.91 23.19
N GLN A 323 -20.42 -2.93 23.10
CA GLN A 323 -21.03 -2.32 24.29
C GLN A 323 -21.97 -3.32 24.98
N GLU A 324 -22.80 -4.03 24.22
CA GLU A 324 -23.68 -5.10 24.75
C GLU A 324 -22.89 -6.26 25.38
N LEU A 325 -21.72 -6.61 24.83
CA LEU A 325 -20.80 -7.56 25.46
C LEU A 325 -20.23 -7.04 26.79
N ALA A 326 -19.89 -5.75 26.86
CA ALA A 326 -19.39 -5.12 28.06
C ALA A 326 -20.47 -5.04 29.16
N GLU A 327 -21.71 -4.69 28.79
CA GLU A 327 -22.88 -4.67 29.68
C GLU A 327 -23.23 -6.08 30.19
N PHE A 328 -23.16 -7.11 29.33
CA PHE A 328 -23.31 -8.52 29.74
C PHE A 328 -22.22 -8.96 30.73
N ASN A 329 -20.95 -8.58 30.52
CA ASN A 329 -19.86 -8.86 31.46
C ASN A 329 -20.09 -8.18 32.82
N ASP A 330 -20.54 -6.92 32.82
CA ASP A 330 -20.82 -6.20 34.06
C ASP A 330 -22.06 -6.73 34.80
N TRP A 331 -23.05 -7.30 34.09
CA TRP A 331 -24.14 -8.06 34.72
C TRP A 331 -23.65 -9.37 35.35
N LEU A 332 -22.86 -10.17 34.63
CA LEU A 332 -22.26 -11.41 35.18
C LEU A 332 -21.44 -11.15 36.45
N LEU A 333 -20.68 -10.04 36.47
CA LEU A 333 -19.85 -9.60 37.59
C LEU A 333 -20.61 -8.87 38.70
N GLY A 334 -21.95 -8.71 38.60
CA GLY A 334 -22.78 -8.07 39.62
C GLY A 334 -22.63 -6.56 39.74
N LYS A 335 -22.12 -5.89 38.71
CA LYS A 335 -21.91 -4.43 38.67
C LYS A 335 -23.12 -3.67 38.12
N SER A 336 -23.86 -4.25 37.18
CA SER A 336 -25.04 -3.65 36.55
C SER A 336 -26.14 -3.30 37.56
N ASP A 337 -27.05 -2.38 37.23
CA ASP A 337 -28.10 -1.92 38.17
C ASP A 337 -29.25 -2.91 38.36
N ASP A 338 -29.35 -3.90 37.48
CA ASP A 338 -30.25 -5.06 37.54
C ASP A 338 -29.56 -6.35 38.06
N ALA A 339 -28.37 -6.21 38.66
CA ALA A 339 -27.71 -7.31 39.37
C ALA A 339 -28.54 -7.75 40.59
N ALA A 340 -28.51 -9.05 40.89
CA ALA A 340 -29.14 -9.61 42.08
C ALA A 340 -28.56 -9.01 43.36
N GLN A 341 -29.38 -8.84 44.39
CA GLN A 341 -28.97 -8.30 45.69
C GLN A 341 -29.18 -9.33 46.79
N ASN A 342 -28.25 -9.41 47.74
CA ASN A 342 -28.42 -10.21 48.95
C ASN A 342 -29.46 -9.57 49.91
N PRO A 343 -29.90 -10.25 50.98
CA PRO A 343 -30.86 -9.69 51.94
C PRO A 343 -30.41 -8.38 52.63
N ASP A 344 -29.11 -8.08 52.65
CA ASP A 344 -28.54 -6.83 53.17
C ASP A 344 -28.50 -5.69 52.11
N GLY A 345 -28.90 -5.96 50.87
CA GLY A 345 -28.97 -4.99 49.75
C GLY A 345 -27.69 -4.83 48.93
N GLU A 346 -26.67 -5.66 49.15
CA GLU A 346 -25.42 -5.64 48.39
C GLU A 346 -25.58 -6.40 47.07
N LYS A 347 -25.06 -5.84 45.96
CA LYS A 347 -25.07 -6.52 44.65
C LYS A 347 -24.16 -7.76 44.67
N VAL A 348 -24.65 -8.86 44.11
CA VAL A 348 -23.96 -10.17 44.03
C VAL A 348 -23.80 -10.59 42.56
N SER A 349 -22.65 -11.17 42.22
CA SER A 349 -22.36 -11.68 40.87
C SER A 349 -23.08 -12.99 40.57
N GLN A 350 -23.43 -13.21 39.31
CA GLN A 350 -23.98 -14.52 38.89
C GLN A 350 -22.93 -15.63 39.06
N ILE A 351 -21.64 -15.31 38.97
CA ILE A 351 -20.52 -16.24 39.25
C ILE A 351 -20.59 -16.79 40.68
N GLN A 352 -20.86 -15.95 41.68
CA GLN A 352 -21.07 -16.40 43.06
C GLN A 352 -22.36 -17.22 43.18
N LEU A 353 -23.45 -16.76 42.58
CA LEU A 353 -24.76 -17.39 42.71
C LEU A 353 -24.81 -18.78 42.07
N TRP A 354 -24.02 -19.07 41.03
CA TRP A 354 -23.87 -20.44 40.51
C TRP A 354 -23.20 -21.39 41.52
N ILE A 355 -22.33 -20.89 42.40
CA ILE A 355 -21.72 -21.68 43.47
C ILE A 355 -22.73 -21.89 44.60
N ASP A 356 -23.37 -20.81 45.04
CA ASP A 356 -24.33 -20.82 46.15
C ASP A 356 -25.61 -21.63 45.82
N ALA A 357 -25.96 -21.77 44.54
CA ALA A 357 -27.06 -22.60 44.03
C ALA A 357 -26.68 -24.08 43.78
N GLU A 358 -25.44 -24.49 44.03
CA GLU A 358 -24.87 -25.81 43.70
C GLU A 358 -24.82 -26.14 42.17
N GLU A 359 -25.12 -25.17 41.29
CA GLU A 359 -25.03 -25.27 39.82
C GLU A 359 -23.58 -25.51 39.35
N VAL A 360 -22.58 -25.00 40.07
CA VAL A 360 -21.16 -25.39 39.95
C VAL A 360 -20.53 -25.61 41.32
N THR A 361 -19.78 -26.71 41.48
CA THR A 361 -19.31 -27.18 42.80
C THR A 361 -17.92 -26.67 43.21
N THR A 362 -17.26 -25.85 42.38
CA THR A 362 -15.93 -25.28 42.69
C THR A 362 -15.74 -23.90 42.07
N VAL A 363 -14.91 -23.07 42.71
CA VAL A 363 -14.39 -21.80 42.20
C VAL A 363 -13.84 -21.93 40.77
N THR A 364 -13.05 -22.96 40.49
CA THR A 364 -12.48 -23.22 39.16
C THR A 364 -13.57 -23.47 38.12
N ALA A 365 -14.60 -24.26 38.44
CA ALA A 365 -15.70 -24.52 37.52
C ALA A 365 -16.55 -23.25 37.26
N ALA A 366 -16.73 -22.38 38.26
CA ALA A 366 -17.38 -21.09 38.08
C ALA A 366 -16.58 -20.16 37.14
N GLN A 367 -15.25 -20.07 37.32
CA GLN A 367 -14.40 -19.31 36.40
C GLN A 367 -14.41 -19.90 34.98
N THR A 368 -14.38 -21.23 34.82
CA THR A 368 -14.49 -21.87 33.50
C THR A 368 -15.83 -21.57 32.83
N LYS A 369 -16.96 -21.70 33.54
CA LYS A 369 -18.30 -21.39 33.00
C LYS A 369 -18.42 -19.91 32.57
N TYR A 370 -17.88 -19.00 33.36
CA TYR A 370 -17.76 -17.58 33.00
C TYR A 370 -16.88 -17.36 31.75
N ALA A 371 -15.70 -17.99 31.72
CA ALA A 371 -14.76 -17.86 30.62
C ALA A 371 -15.34 -18.37 29.29
N GLU A 372 -15.97 -19.55 29.29
CA GLU A 372 -16.58 -20.14 28.10
C GLU A 372 -17.69 -19.23 27.53
N LEU A 373 -18.52 -18.60 28.36
CA LEU A 373 -19.54 -17.64 27.90
C LEU A 373 -18.91 -16.45 27.16
N ILE A 374 -17.89 -15.81 27.73
CA ILE A 374 -17.24 -14.66 27.12
C ILE A 374 -16.38 -15.06 25.91
N GLU A 375 -15.66 -16.18 25.96
CA GLU A 375 -14.79 -16.64 24.86
C GLU A 375 -15.58 -17.11 23.63
N ASN A 376 -16.76 -17.71 23.82
CA ASN A 376 -17.71 -17.97 22.73
C ASN A 376 -18.18 -16.67 22.07
N LEU A 377 -18.52 -15.64 22.86
CA LEU A 377 -18.92 -14.34 22.32
C LEU A 377 -17.77 -13.62 21.61
N LEU A 378 -16.55 -13.62 22.17
CA LEU A 378 -15.34 -13.07 21.54
C LEU A 378 -15.00 -13.74 20.20
N THR A 379 -15.47 -14.98 19.97
CA THR A 379 -15.22 -15.76 18.74
C THR A 379 -16.45 -15.90 17.81
N SER A 380 -17.60 -15.30 18.18
CA SER A 380 -18.86 -15.31 17.43
C SER A 380 -18.81 -14.66 16.03
N GLY A 381 -17.82 -13.81 15.78
CA GLY A 381 -17.68 -12.99 14.57
C GLY A 381 -17.66 -13.81 13.29
N LYS A 382 -18.71 -13.67 12.46
CA LYS A 382 -18.99 -14.52 11.30
C LYS A 382 -19.20 -13.68 10.02
N PRO A 383 -18.69 -14.12 8.85
CA PRO A 383 -18.99 -13.48 7.57
C PRO A 383 -20.49 -13.48 7.30
N ALA A 384 -21.02 -12.35 6.84
CA ALA A 384 -22.41 -12.17 6.46
C ALA A 384 -22.51 -11.96 4.94
N ASP A 385 -23.23 -10.94 4.51
CA ASP A 385 -23.44 -10.60 3.09
C ASP A 385 -22.15 -10.18 2.36
N ILE A 386 -22.14 -10.38 1.05
CA ILE A 386 -21.19 -9.71 0.16
C ILE A 386 -21.91 -8.48 -0.41
N LEU A 387 -21.54 -7.28 0.05
CA LEU A 387 -21.97 -6.06 -0.60
C LEU A 387 -21.11 -5.85 -1.86
N SER A 388 -21.76 -5.89 -3.01
CA SER A 388 -21.17 -5.67 -4.33
C SER A 388 -21.71 -4.40 -4.96
N TRP A 389 -20.92 -3.77 -5.82
CA TRP A 389 -21.29 -2.49 -6.41
C TRP A 389 -20.73 -2.29 -7.82
N ASP A 390 -21.48 -1.58 -8.65
CA ASP A 390 -21.05 -1.02 -9.92
C ASP A 390 -21.30 0.49 -9.89
N TYR A 391 -20.27 1.30 -10.14
CA TYR A 391 -20.40 2.75 -10.34
C TYR A 391 -19.78 3.17 -11.67
N ASP A 392 -20.36 4.21 -12.29
CA ASP A 392 -19.80 4.86 -13.46
C ASP A 392 -18.59 5.71 -13.03
N VAL A 393 -17.40 5.38 -13.54
CA VAL A 393 -16.14 5.99 -13.08
C VAL A 393 -15.90 7.38 -13.67
N TRP A 394 -16.53 7.67 -14.80
CA TRP A 394 -16.41 8.92 -15.53
C TRP A 394 -17.53 9.88 -15.17
N THR A 395 -17.21 11.17 -14.97
CA THR A 395 -18.19 12.18 -14.51
C THR A 395 -19.33 12.47 -15.47
N ASP A 396 -19.25 12.01 -16.73
CA ASP A 396 -20.32 12.10 -17.72
C ASP A 396 -21.19 10.83 -17.84
N GLY A 397 -20.84 9.75 -17.11
CA GLY A 397 -21.52 8.45 -17.20
C GLY A 397 -21.31 7.72 -18.53
N LEU A 398 -20.34 8.13 -19.36
CA LEU A 398 -20.07 7.53 -20.66
C LEU A 398 -18.92 6.51 -20.61
N SER A 399 -18.68 5.85 -21.74
CA SER A 399 -17.56 4.93 -21.92
C SER A 399 -16.43 5.64 -22.68
N HIS A 400 -15.20 5.55 -22.17
CA HIS A 400 -14.01 6.20 -22.73
C HIS A 400 -12.89 5.18 -22.96
N THR A 401 -12.06 5.39 -23.99
CA THR A 401 -10.93 4.49 -24.33
C THR A 401 -9.67 5.30 -24.63
N ASN A 402 -9.10 5.89 -23.57
CA ASN A 402 -7.96 6.82 -23.63
C ASN A 402 -6.73 6.29 -22.88
N ASN A 403 -5.67 7.10 -22.77
CA ASN A 403 -4.44 6.71 -22.07
C ASN A 403 -4.64 6.39 -20.57
N ALA A 404 -5.76 6.75 -19.93
CA ALA A 404 -6.07 6.30 -18.58
C ALA A 404 -6.61 4.85 -18.53
N THR A 405 -7.30 4.37 -19.57
CA THR A 405 -7.82 3.00 -19.63
C THR A 405 -6.81 1.99 -20.15
N ALA A 406 -5.80 2.45 -20.90
CA ALA A 406 -4.64 1.64 -21.28
C ALA A 406 -3.98 0.95 -20.06
N GLY A 407 -3.44 -0.26 -20.27
CA GLY A 407 -2.70 -0.98 -19.24
C GLY A 407 -1.45 -0.22 -18.75
N ARG A 408 -0.96 -0.53 -17.53
CA ARG A 408 0.22 0.15 -16.95
C ARG A 408 1.48 0.04 -17.81
N GLY A 409 1.60 -1.06 -18.54
CA GLY A 409 2.79 -1.35 -19.33
C GLY A 409 4.04 -1.60 -18.52
N GLU A 410 5.18 -1.39 -19.17
CA GLU A 410 6.51 -1.39 -18.57
C GLU A 410 7.09 0.05 -18.55
N LEU A 411 8.06 0.33 -17.67
CA LEU A 411 8.60 1.69 -17.48
C LEU A 411 10.11 1.64 -17.22
N HIS A 412 10.88 2.18 -18.16
CA HIS A 412 12.33 2.06 -18.24
C HIS A 412 13.01 3.43 -18.43
N ALA A 413 14.23 3.57 -17.92
CA ALA A 413 15.11 4.68 -18.30
C ALA A 413 15.97 4.30 -19.52
N ILE A 414 16.46 3.06 -19.58
CA ILE A 414 17.37 2.56 -20.62
C ILE A 414 16.90 1.18 -21.08
N TYR A 415 16.67 1.00 -22.39
CA TYR A 415 16.14 -0.25 -22.94
C TYR A 415 16.89 -0.71 -24.20
N ALA A 416 17.38 -1.95 -24.18
CA ALA A 416 18.02 -2.63 -25.32
C ALA A 416 17.06 -3.67 -25.92
N ASN A 417 16.38 -3.28 -27.01
CA ASN A 417 15.28 -4.02 -27.62
C ASN A 417 15.73 -4.87 -28.82
N GLY A 418 16.32 -6.04 -28.53
CA GLY A 418 16.60 -7.08 -29.52
C GLY A 418 18.09 -7.32 -29.80
N ALA A 419 18.34 -8.32 -30.65
CA ALA A 419 19.68 -8.88 -30.87
C ALA A 419 20.68 -7.84 -31.39
N GLY A 420 21.78 -7.66 -30.64
CA GLY A 420 22.83 -6.72 -30.99
C GLY A 420 22.50 -5.24 -30.70
N THR A 421 21.44 -4.96 -29.94
CA THR A 421 21.24 -3.63 -29.32
C THR A 421 22.04 -3.52 -28.01
N SER A 422 22.43 -2.30 -27.61
CA SER A 422 23.05 -2.06 -26.30
C SER A 422 22.56 -0.80 -25.59
N GLY A 423 22.42 -0.88 -24.26
CA GLY A 423 22.10 0.26 -23.39
C GLY A 423 23.10 0.42 -22.24
N THR A 424 23.72 1.59 -22.10
CA THR A 424 24.79 1.86 -21.12
C THR A 424 24.41 2.97 -20.15
N LEU A 425 24.78 2.82 -18.86
CA LEU A 425 24.97 3.96 -17.94
C LEU A 425 26.47 4.15 -17.75
N ASN A 426 26.99 5.34 -18.08
CA ASN A 426 28.43 5.63 -18.10
C ASN A 426 29.06 5.70 -16.70
N GLU A 427 30.39 5.59 -16.61
CA GLU A 427 31.15 5.39 -15.36
C GLU A 427 30.99 6.53 -14.34
N ASP A 428 30.91 7.78 -14.81
CA ASP A 428 30.75 8.97 -13.96
C ASP A 428 29.28 9.38 -13.71
N ALA A 429 28.29 8.64 -14.25
CA ALA A 429 26.88 9.07 -14.27
C ALA A 429 26.02 8.41 -13.17
N ILE A 430 25.21 9.22 -12.46
CA ILE A 430 24.25 8.76 -11.44
C ILE A 430 22.82 8.84 -11.98
N ILE A 431 22.15 7.70 -12.18
CA ILE A 431 20.71 7.67 -12.46
C ILE A 431 19.94 7.15 -11.25
N ALA A 432 18.93 7.90 -10.82
CA ALA A 432 18.02 7.51 -9.75
C ALA A 432 16.60 7.41 -10.28
N VAL A 433 15.93 6.27 -10.14
CA VAL A 433 14.62 6.03 -10.76
C VAL A 433 13.62 5.42 -9.78
N ASP A 434 12.56 6.16 -9.49
CA ASP A 434 11.39 5.70 -8.72
C ASP A 434 10.23 5.33 -9.66
N GLY A 435 9.50 4.28 -9.29
CA GLY A 435 8.31 3.83 -10.03
C GLY A 435 8.55 2.97 -11.27
N SER A 436 9.81 2.66 -11.63
CA SER A 436 10.15 1.78 -12.77
C SER A 436 9.41 0.44 -12.72
N ILE A 437 9.02 -0.10 -13.88
CA ILE A 437 8.32 -1.38 -14.00
C ILE A 437 9.16 -2.28 -14.91
N ASN A 438 9.53 -3.46 -14.40
CA ASN A 438 10.37 -4.45 -15.08
C ASN A 438 11.80 -3.96 -15.45
N GLY A 439 12.41 -3.16 -14.56
CA GLY A 439 13.81 -2.74 -14.65
C GLY A 439 13.98 -1.26 -14.97
N VAL A 440 14.90 -0.59 -14.29
CA VAL A 440 15.37 0.76 -14.67
C VAL A 440 16.15 0.68 -15.98
N MET A 441 17.08 -0.27 -16.05
CA MET A 441 17.70 -0.74 -17.28
C MET A 441 17.08 -2.09 -17.68
N LYS A 442 16.78 -2.30 -18.96
CA LYS A 442 16.26 -3.58 -19.47
C LYS A 442 16.93 -4.01 -20.78
N ALA A 443 17.10 -5.31 -20.97
CA ALA A 443 17.44 -5.91 -22.26
C ALA A 443 16.56 -7.13 -22.56
N ILE A 444 16.17 -7.31 -23.82
CA ILE A 444 15.47 -8.52 -24.29
C ILE A 444 16.06 -9.10 -25.59
N ASN A 445 15.79 -10.38 -25.84
CA ASN A 445 15.96 -11.04 -27.14
C ASN A 445 17.36 -10.86 -27.78
N GLY A 446 18.42 -11.01 -26.98
CA GLY A 446 19.82 -10.85 -27.39
C GLY A 446 20.39 -9.43 -27.29
N GLY A 447 19.66 -8.48 -26.71
CA GLY A 447 20.20 -7.17 -26.33
C GLY A 447 21.17 -7.24 -25.15
N VAL A 448 21.89 -6.14 -24.89
CA VAL A 448 22.87 -6.03 -23.81
C VAL A 448 22.63 -4.75 -23.00
N ILE A 449 22.59 -4.84 -21.67
CA ILE A 449 22.67 -3.66 -20.79
C ILE A 449 23.91 -3.69 -19.90
N THR A 450 24.59 -2.55 -19.81
CA THR A 450 25.84 -2.40 -19.04
C THR A 450 25.75 -1.22 -18.09
N ASN A 451 25.82 -1.46 -16.78
CA ASN A 451 25.99 -0.40 -15.80
C ASN A 451 27.48 -0.20 -15.48
N LEU A 452 28.01 1.00 -15.73
CA LEU A 452 29.34 1.44 -15.31
C LEU A 452 29.28 2.42 -14.13
N GLY A 453 28.23 3.24 -14.02
CA GLY A 453 28.05 4.28 -12.99
C GLY A 453 27.16 3.87 -11.80
N GLU A 454 26.45 4.83 -11.21
CA GLU A 454 25.58 4.61 -10.04
C GLU A 454 24.09 4.50 -10.39
N LEU A 455 23.57 3.27 -10.33
CA LEU A 455 22.19 2.93 -10.62
C LEU A 455 21.35 2.81 -9.33
N ASN A 456 20.52 3.81 -9.04
CA ASN A 456 19.70 3.89 -7.83
C ASN A 456 18.24 3.51 -8.14
N ALA A 457 17.85 2.26 -7.88
CA ALA A 457 16.49 1.75 -8.17
C ALA A 457 15.55 1.84 -6.96
N LEU A 458 14.42 2.51 -7.13
CA LEU A 458 13.58 2.97 -6.02
C LEU A 458 12.14 2.46 -6.08
N ARG A 459 11.55 2.36 -4.88
CA ARG A 459 10.14 2.08 -4.66
C ARG A 459 9.68 2.89 -3.45
N THR A 460 9.18 4.11 -3.69
CA THR A 460 8.47 4.88 -2.68
C THR A 460 7.14 4.20 -2.29
N SER A 461 6.43 4.73 -1.29
CA SER A 461 5.10 4.26 -0.90
C SER A 461 4.04 4.35 -2.02
N THR A 462 4.31 5.12 -3.07
CA THR A 462 3.52 5.21 -4.32
C THR A 462 3.94 4.20 -5.40
N GLY A 463 5.14 3.60 -5.30
CA GLY A 463 5.70 2.64 -6.25
C GLY A 463 5.01 1.27 -6.20
N GLN A 464 4.26 0.92 -7.24
CA GLN A 464 3.43 -0.30 -7.26
C GLN A 464 4.21 -1.58 -7.57
N SER A 465 5.38 -1.47 -8.21
CA SER A 465 6.22 -2.60 -8.64
C SER A 465 7.40 -2.87 -7.70
N LEU A 466 8.08 -4.01 -7.88
CA LEU A 466 9.38 -4.28 -7.27
C LEU A 466 10.44 -3.35 -7.89
N ALA A 467 11.26 -2.71 -7.07
CA ALA A 467 12.43 -1.98 -7.56
C ALA A 467 13.45 -2.97 -8.14
N ILE A 468 13.75 -2.85 -9.43
CA ILE A 468 14.70 -3.68 -10.16
C ILE A 468 15.66 -2.75 -10.89
N GLY A 469 16.95 -2.81 -10.57
CA GLY A 469 17.96 -2.00 -11.28
C GLY A 469 18.11 -2.43 -12.73
N MET A 470 18.53 -3.68 -12.95
CA MET A 470 18.75 -4.26 -14.28
C MET A 470 17.86 -5.50 -14.47
N LEU A 471 17.18 -5.61 -15.61
CA LEU A 471 16.46 -6.81 -16.03
C LEU A 471 16.94 -7.29 -17.41
N ALA A 472 17.43 -8.51 -17.51
CA ALA A 472 17.69 -9.16 -18.78
C ALA A 472 16.78 -10.39 -18.94
N LYS A 473 16.15 -10.52 -20.11
CA LYS A 473 15.34 -11.69 -20.49
C LYS A 473 15.81 -12.19 -21.86
N ASP A 474 16.36 -13.41 -21.90
CA ASP A 474 16.96 -14.00 -23.10
C ASP A 474 18.04 -13.05 -23.70
N ALA A 475 18.77 -12.37 -22.81
CA ALA A 475 19.62 -11.21 -23.06
C ALA A 475 20.73 -11.09 -21.99
N THR A 476 21.64 -10.13 -22.12
CA THR A 476 22.78 -9.94 -21.19
C THR A 476 22.61 -8.70 -20.32
N ALA A 477 22.92 -8.81 -19.03
CA ALA A 477 23.15 -7.69 -18.13
C ALA A 477 24.53 -7.78 -17.47
N THR A 478 25.27 -6.68 -17.46
CA THR A 478 26.60 -6.58 -16.86
C THR A 478 26.68 -5.37 -15.94
N ASN A 479 27.05 -5.57 -14.68
CA ASN A 479 27.26 -4.49 -13.73
C ASN A 479 28.73 -4.41 -13.33
N ASN A 480 29.40 -3.35 -13.75
CA ASN A 480 30.74 -2.97 -13.29
C ASN A 480 30.68 -1.82 -12.27
N GLY A 481 29.64 -0.98 -12.35
CA GLY A 481 29.36 0.12 -11.42
C GLY A 481 28.65 -0.27 -10.13
N ILE A 482 27.93 0.66 -9.54
CA ILE A 482 27.18 0.52 -8.28
C ILE A 482 25.68 0.35 -8.57
N ILE A 483 25.00 -0.56 -7.86
CA ILE A 483 23.53 -0.60 -7.81
C ILE A 483 23.07 -0.41 -6.37
N ASN A 484 22.28 0.64 -6.14
CA ASN A 484 21.65 0.93 -4.85
C ASN A 484 20.15 0.62 -4.91
N SER A 485 19.57 0.20 -3.79
CA SER A 485 18.11 0.14 -3.61
C SER A 485 17.71 0.66 -2.23
N GLY A 486 16.62 1.43 -2.19
CA GLY A 486 16.03 1.99 -0.95
C GLY A 486 16.81 3.12 -0.26
N LEU A 487 18.12 3.24 -0.47
CA LEU A 487 18.98 4.31 0.03
C LEU A 487 19.49 5.17 -1.12
N PHE A 488 19.64 6.48 -0.87
CA PHE A 488 20.31 7.37 -1.79
C PHE A 488 21.81 7.45 -1.49
N ILE A 489 22.59 7.38 -2.55
CA ILE A 489 23.95 7.93 -2.63
C ILE A 489 23.90 9.07 -3.66
N ASP A 490 24.79 10.03 -3.49
CA ASP A 490 24.94 11.23 -4.31
C ASP A 490 26.45 11.46 -4.42
N LYS A 491 26.96 12.03 -5.51
CA LYS A 491 28.39 12.04 -5.87
C LYS A 491 29.34 12.55 -4.76
N ASP A 492 28.86 13.49 -3.94
CA ASP A 492 29.57 14.06 -2.79
C ASP A 492 29.71 13.07 -1.59
N GLY A 493 29.17 11.84 -1.71
CA GLY A 493 28.94 10.91 -0.60
C GLY A 493 27.89 11.38 0.42
N ASN A 494 27.25 12.52 0.18
CA ASN A 494 26.46 13.24 1.18
C ASN A 494 24.97 12.89 1.16
N GLN A 495 24.55 12.07 2.13
CA GLN A 495 23.14 11.96 2.49
C GLN A 495 22.65 13.27 3.12
N LYS A 496 21.82 14.05 2.41
CA LYS A 496 21.03 15.14 3.02
C LYS A 496 19.92 14.51 3.91
N ARG A 497 20.35 14.27 5.16
CA ARG A 497 19.73 13.62 6.35
C ARG A 497 18.20 13.78 6.49
N GLN A 498 17.46 12.82 7.06
CA GLN A 498 17.72 12.18 8.37
C GLN A 498 17.53 10.65 8.46
N GLN A 499 18.53 9.96 9.01
CA GLN A 499 18.37 8.75 9.84
C GLN A 499 19.54 8.66 10.85
N LEU A 500 19.26 8.20 12.08
CA LEU A 500 20.24 7.53 12.94
C LEU A 500 19.91 6.03 12.92
N TRP A 501 20.88 5.14 12.64
CA TRP A 501 20.85 3.76 13.13
C TRP A 501 22.26 3.16 13.29
N ARG A 502 22.35 2.13 14.14
CA ARG A 502 23.57 1.35 14.38
C ARG A 502 23.68 0.20 13.38
N ILE A 503 24.89 -0.12 12.95
CA ILE A 503 25.19 -1.34 12.18
C ILE A 503 25.17 -2.56 13.12
N TRP A 504 24.58 -3.66 12.66
CA TRP A 504 24.73 -4.99 13.25
C TRP A 504 25.20 -5.98 12.18
N TYR A 505 26.26 -6.75 12.47
CA TYR A 505 26.74 -7.81 11.58
C TYR A 505 26.25 -9.18 12.04
N ALA A 506 25.37 -9.80 11.25
CA ALA A 506 25.14 -11.25 11.31
C ALA A 506 26.14 -11.95 10.38
N GLY A 507 26.92 -12.89 10.92
CA GLY A 507 28.12 -13.40 10.23
C GLY A 507 27.86 -14.44 9.14
N ALA A 508 28.44 -14.22 7.96
CA ALA A 508 28.67 -15.25 6.93
C ALA A 508 30.18 -15.39 6.67
N ARG A 509 30.68 -16.63 6.52
CA ARG A 509 32.12 -16.89 6.38
C ARG A 509 32.65 -16.45 5.02
N ARG A 510 33.49 -15.40 4.97
CA ARG A 510 34.40 -15.16 3.83
C ARG A 510 35.56 -16.15 3.88
N GLN A 511 35.73 -16.98 2.85
CA GLN A 511 37.05 -17.51 2.49
C GLN A 511 37.73 -16.55 1.51
N SER A 512 38.27 -15.45 2.02
CA SER A 512 39.08 -14.51 1.24
C SER A 512 40.53 -14.98 1.18
N ASN A 513 40.88 -15.76 0.16
CA ASN A 513 42.19 -16.40 0.06
C ASN A 513 43.25 -15.48 -0.59
N HIS A 514 43.73 -14.47 0.15
CA HIS A 514 44.87 -13.64 -0.27
C HIS A 514 45.76 -13.25 0.91
N GLN A 515 47.05 -13.58 0.79
CA GLN A 515 48.10 -13.12 1.70
C GLN A 515 48.45 -11.65 1.40
N ARG A 516 48.53 -10.81 2.43
CA ARG A 516 49.59 -9.79 2.53
C ARG A 516 50.11 -9.71 3.97
N ARG A 517 51.43 -9.63 4.11
CA ARG A 517 52.10 -9.34 5.39
C ARG A 517 51.94 -7.86 5.71
N TYR A 518 51.85 -7.50 6.99
CA TYR A 518 52.29 -6.20 7.47
C TYR A 518 53.11 -6.34 8.76
N HIS A 519 54.13 -5.50 8.91
CA HIS A 519 54.91 -5.38 10.14
C HIS A 519 54.10 -4.68 11.22
N GLN A 520 54.35 -5.03 12.49
CA GLN A 520 53.99 -4.20 13.64
C GLN A 520 55.14 -3.21 13.94
N PRO A 521 54.79 -1.98 14.33
CA PRO A 521 55.58 -1.17 15.26
C PRO A 521 54.86 -1.01 16.61
N GLY A 522 55.62 -0.72 17.67
CA GLY A 522 55.13 -0.48 19.03
C GLY A 522 55.42 -1.66 20.00
N ASP A 523 55.94 -1.44 21.21
CA ASP A 523 56.50 -0.18 21.73
C ASP A 523 57.56 -0.44 22.81
N HIS A 524 58.33 0.59 23.17
CA HIS A 524 59.33 0.50 24.25
C HIS A 524 58.69 0.59 25.64
N HIS A 525 59.36 -0.01 26.64
CA HIS A 525 59.16 0.30 28.06
C HIS A 525 59.25 1.83 28.30
N ARG A 526 58.54 2.39 29.28
CA ARG A 526 58.29 1.83 30.62
C ARG A 526 57.07 2.43 31.30
#